data_AF-A0A8J5I3P0-F1
#
_entry.id   AF-A0A8J5I3P0-F1
#
_cell.length_a   1.000
_cell.length_b   1.000
_cell.length_c   1.000
_cell.angle_alpha   90.00
_cell.angle_beta   90.00
_cell.angle_gamma   90.00
#
_symmetry.space_group_name_H-M   'P 1'
#
loop_
_entity.id
_entity.type
_entity.pdbx_description
1 polymer ?
#
loop_
_entity_poly.entity_id
_entity_poly.type
_entity_poly.pdbx_seq_one_letter_code
_entity_poly.pdbx_strand_id
1 'polypeptide(L)'
;MNSRHGHEEDDDCYEIPPVDFTRKLNLGLPSDDVILLAEKGPIALRDFPHPRPLCANFPFDTTAHERYCCQCFCCVCEVAAPCSNWTGDDGHCNASIKEQN
;
A
#
# COMPACT_ATOMS: atom_id res chain seq x y z
N MET A 1 -4.54 -46.71 -25.22
CA MET A 1 -3.27 -46.81 -24.45
C MET A 1 -2.31 -45.82 -25.09
N ASN A 2 -1.74 -44.81 -24.44
CA ASN A 2 -0.91 -44.85 -23.23
C ASN A 2 -0.80 -43.45 -22.58
N SER A 3 -0.65 -43.47 -21.24
CA SER A 3 -0.36 -42.33 -20.38
C SER A 3 1.12 -41.91 -20.50
N ARG A 4 1.43 -40.64 -20.18
CA ARG A 4 2.75 -40.28 -19.66
C ARG A 4 2.66 -39.08 -18.71
N HIS A 5 2.72 -39.38 -17.41
CA HIS A 5 3.09 -38.45 -16.35
C HIS A 5 4.54 -38.01 -16.56
N GLY A 6 4.81 -36.71 -16.42
CA GLY A 6 6.13 -36.15 -16.18
C GLY A 6 6.03 -35.27 -14.93
N HIS A 7 6.81 -35.62 -13.92
CA HIS A 7 6.85 -35.06 -12.58
C HIS A 7 8.09 -34.17 -12.48
N GLU A 8 7.89 -32.89 -12.19
CA GLU A 8 8.92 -31.92 -11.87
C GLU A 8 8.65 -31.45 -10.43
N GLU A 9 9.28 -32.10 -9.44
CA GLU A 9 9.22 -31.76 -8.02
C GLU A 9 10.65 -31.46 -7.57
N ASP A 10 11.02 -30.17 -7.46
CA ASP A 10 12.20 -29.66 -6.73
C ASP A 10 12.23 -28.10 -6.79
N ASP A 11 11.17 -27.43 -6.32
CA ASP A 11 11.18 -26.01 -5.90
C ASP A 11 10.15 -25.83 -4.78
N ASP A 12 10.41 -26.47 -3.63
CA ASP A 12 9.52 -26.40 -2.47
C ASP A 12 9.70 -25.07 -1.73
N CYS A 13 9.15 -24.01 -2.34
CA CYS A 13 8.75 -22.81 -1.64
C CYS A 13 7.75 -23.21 -0.54
N TYR A 14 8.21 -23.32 0.72
CA TYR A 14 7.32 -23.58 1.83
C TYR A 14 6.46 -22.34 2.11
N GLU A 15 5.27 -22.36 1.51
CA GLU A 15 4.20 -21.45 1.85
C GLU A 15 3.74 -21.75 3.27
N ILE A 16 4.24 -20.97 4.23
CA ILE A 16 3.74 -21.04 5.60
C ILE A 16 2.29 -20.56 5.55
N PRO A 17 1.32 -21.45 5.81
CA PRO A 17 -0.07 -21.07 5.72
C PRO A 17 -0.34 -20.06 6.84
N PRO A 18 -1.20 -19.05 6.60
CA PRO A 18 -1.48 -17.98 7.57
C PRO A 18 -1.85 -18.48 8.98
N VAL A 19 -2.37 -19.71 9.07
CA VAL A 19 -2.73 -20.40 10.31
C VAL A 19 -1.53 -20.81 11.19
N ASP A 20 -0.34 -21.03 10.61
CA ASP A 20 0.87 -21.37 11.37
C ASP A 20 1.63 -20.13 11.86
N PHE A 21 1.32 -18.95 11.30
CA PHE A 21 1.88 -17.68 11.74
C PHE A 21 1.35 -17.28 13.13
N THR A 22 0.04 -17.42 13.34
CA THR A 22 -0.61 -17.10 14.62
C THR A 22 -0.28 -18.09 15.72
N ARG A 23 -0.03 -19.36 15.37
CA ARG A 23 0.36 -20.41 16.33
C ARG A 23 1.79 -20.26 16.84
N LYS A 24 2.69 -19.70 16.03
CA LYS A 24 4.08 -19.40 16.46
C LYS A 24 4.18 -18.12 17.31
N LEU A 25 3.24 -17.19 17.15
CA LEU A 25 3.13 -15.98 17.97
C LEU A 25 2.29 -16.29 19.23
N ASN A 26 2.88 -16.99 20.20
CA ASN A 26 2.20 -17.29 21.46
C ASN A 26 2.09 -16.01 22.32
N LEU A 27 1.09 -15.17 22.03
CA LEU A 27 0.70 -13.99 22.82
C LEU A 27 0.01 -14.47 24.10
N GLY A 28 0.81 -14.91 25.06
CA GLY A 28 0.31 -15.29 26.37
C GLY A 28 -0.26 -14.08 27.10
N LEU A 29 -1.60 -14.01 27.18
CA LEU A 29 -2.47 -13.33 28.18
C LEU A 29 -3.48 -12.32 27.61
N PRO A 30 -4.65 -12.18 28.26
CA PRO A 30 -5.76 -11.34 27.81
C PRO A 30 -5.52 -9.88 28.19
N SER A 31 -4.77 -9.15 27.37
CA SER A 31 -4.79 -7.70 27.36
C SER A 31 -5.35 -7.24 26.03
N ASP A 32 -6.47 -6.53 26.09
CA ASP A 32 -7.44 -6.25 25.02
C ASP A 32 -6.94 -5.25 23.94
N ASP A 33 -5.63 -5.05 23.78
CA ASP A 33 -5.13 -3.89 23.01
C ASP A 33 -4.00 -4.25 22.02
N VAL A 34 -4.07 -5.40 21.34
CA VAL A 34 -3.14 -5.72 20.24
C VAL A 34 -3.88 -6.21 19.00
N ILE A 35 -3.86 -5.41 17.92
CA ILE A 35 -4.42 -5.76 16.61
C ILE A 35 -3.25 -6.06 15.66
N LEU A 36 -3.16 -7.29 15.18
CA LEU A 36 -2.16 -7.70 14.19
C LEU A 36 -2.65 -7.36 12.78
N LEU A 37 -1.99 -6.42 12.12
CA LEU A 37 -2.24 -6.08 10.71
C LEU A 37 -1.03 -6.54 9.88
N ALA A 38 -1.24 -7.51 9.00
CA ALA A 38 -0.20 -8.04 8.12
C ALA A 38 -0.42 -7.53 6.68
N GLU A 39 0.62 -6.95 6.09
CA GLU A 39 0.69 -6.61 4.66
C GLU A 39 2.03 -7.12 4.10
N LYS A 40 2.01 -7.92 3.03
CA LYS A 40 3.21 -8.48 2.40
C LYS A 40 3.23 -8.11 0.91
N GLY A 41 4.33 -7.50 0.45
CA GLY A 41 4.57 -7.18 -0.97
C GLY A 41 4.57 -5.67 -1.25
N PRO A 42 4.74 -5.26 -2.53
CA PRO A 42 4.48 -3.89 -2.97
C PRO A 42 3.08 -3.49 -2.52
N ILE A 43 2.96 -2.49 -1.66
CA ILE A 43 1.65 -2.01 -1.24
C ILE A 43 1.26 -1.01 -2.32
N ALA A 44 0.26 -1.38 -3.13
CA ALA A 44 -0.14 -0.68 -4.34
C ALA A 44 -0.33 0.85 -4.15
N LEU A 45 -0.66 1.28 -2.93
CA LEU A 45 -0.94 2.68 -2.58
C LEU A 45 0.20 3.39 -1.83
N ARG A 46 1.29 2.69 -1.49
CA ARG A 46 2.48 3.27 -0.85
C ARG A 46 3.68 3.35 -1.78
N ASP A 47 3.88 2.33 -2.61
CA ASP A 47 5.11 2.14 -3.38
C ASP A 47 5.01 2.54 -4.86
N PHE A 48 3.79 2.71 -5.39
CA PHE A 48 3.59 3.18 -6.77
C PHE A 48 3.34 4.68 -6.80
N PRO A 49 3.71 5.37 -7.91
CA PRO A 49 3.35 6.75 -8.14
C PRO A 49 1.85 6.94 -7.94
N HIS A 50 1.47 7.76 -6.95
CA HIS A 50 0.08 7.98 -6.57
C HIS A 50 -0.26 9.46 -6.38
N PRO A 51 -1.53 9.83 -6.61
CA PRO A 51 -2.07 11.15 -6.30
C PRO A 51 -2.02 11.43 -4.79
N ARG A 52 -1.85 12.70 -4.40
CA ARG A 52 -1.84 13.13 -2.99
C ARG A 52 -3.01 12.62 -2.14
N PRO A 53 -4.28 12.63 -2.62
CA PRO A 53 -5.40 12.12 -1.84
C PRO A 53 -5.31 10.62 -1.51
N LEU A 54 -4.59 9.85 -2.32
CA LEU A 54 -4.41 8.41 -2.15
C LEU A 54 -3.15 8.05 -1.36
N CYS A 55 -2.44 9.05 -0.81
CA CYS A 55 -1.21 8.80 -0.08
C CYS A 55 -1.48 8.09 1.25
N ALA A 56 -1.07 6.83 1.33
CA ALA A 56 -1.18 6.05 2.57
C ALA A 56 -0.12 6.42 3.63
N ASN A 57 0.95 7.15 3.26
CA ASN A 57 1.93 7.69 4.22
C ASN A 57 1.42 8.97 4.90
N PHE A 58 0.65 9.78 4.17
CA PHE A 58 0.07 11.01 4.67
C PHE A 58 -1.42 11.00 4.35
N PRO A 59 -2.27 10.42 5.20
CA PRO A 59 -3.71 10.35 4.92
C PRO A 59 -4.29 11.75 4.71
N PHE A 60 -5.07 11.92 3.64
CA PHE A 60 -5.58 13.23 3.21
C PHE A 60 -6.39 13.93 4.33
N ASP A 61 -7.27 13.20 5.01
CA ASP A 61 -8.13 13.76 6.06
C ASP A 61 -7.40 14.16 7.36
N THR A 62 -6.22 13.61 7.65
CA THR A 62 -5.55 13.79 8.95
C THR A 62 -4.24 14.58 8.87
N THR A 63 -3.73 14.81 7.66
CA THR A 63 -2.42 15.45 7.46
C THR A 63 -2.56 16.68 6.57
N ALA A 64 -1.69 17.67 6.80
CA ALA A 64 -1.62 18.82 5.91
C ALA A 64 -1.42 18.37 4.45
N HIS A 65 -2.24 18.88 3.55
CA HIS A 65 -2.22 18.47 2.14
C HIS A 65 -0.88 18.79 1.47
N GLU A 66 -0.18 19.82 1.96
CA GLU A 66 1.17 20.20 1.53
C GLU A 66 2.23 19.11 1.76
N ARG A 67 2.03 18.17 2.69
CA ARG A 67 2.96 17.06 2.91
C ARG A 67 2.85 16.03 1.79
N TYR A 68 3.97 15.46 1.36
CA TYR A 68 4.00 14.44 0.32
C TYR A 68 5.08 13.39 0.60
N CYS A 69 4.92 12.20 0.03
CA CYS A 69 5.96 11.18 0.02
C CYS A 69 6.66 11.13 -1.34
N CYS A 70 7.74 10.34 -1.46
CA CYS A 70 8.54 10.24 -2.68
C CYS A 70 7.76 9.72 -3.90
N GLN A 71 6.65 9.00 -3.67
CA GLN A 71 5.79 8.46 -4.71
C GLN A 71 4.58 9.35 -5.00
N CYS A 72 4.43 10.49 -4.32
CA CYS A 72 3.33 11.40 -4.60
C CYS A 72 3.57 12.15 -5.92
N PHE A 73 2.51 12.33 -6.71
CA PHE A 73 2.51 13.21 -7.87
C PHE A 73 1.32 14.18 -7.84
N CYS A 74 1.50 15.30 -8.52
CA CYS A 74 0.46 16.29 -8.74
C CYS A 74 -0.47 15.80 -9.86
N CYS A 75 -1.74 15.53 -9.56
CA CYS A 75 -2.72 15.08 -10.54
C CYS A 75 -3.12 16.15 -11.57
N VAL A 76 -2.84 17.43 -11.30
CA VAL A 76 -3.14 18.55 -12.21
C VAL A 76 -2.03 18.74 -13.25
N CYS A 77 -0.77 18.61 -12.82
CA CYS A 77 0.40 18.81 -13.67
C CYS A 77 1.01 17.50 -14.17
N GLU A 78 0.59 16.36 -13.64
CA GLU A 78 1.12 15.02 -13.93
C GLU A 78 2.65 14.91 -13.71
N VAL A 79 3.16 15.64 -12.72
CA VAL A 79 4.59 15.63 -12.32
C VAL A 79 4.77 15.19 -10.87
N ALA A 80 5.96 14.71 -10.52
CA ALA A 80 6.32 14.40 -9.15
C ALA A 80 6.06 15.60 -8.21
N ALA A 81 5.49 15.34 -7.05
CA ALA A 81 5.26 16.37 -6.05
C ALA A 81 6.59 16.82 -5.43
N PRO A 82 6.78 18.13 -5.17
CA PRO A 82 5.82 19.22 -5.34
C PRO A 82 5.95 19.88 -6.72
N CYS A 83 4.81 20.24 -7.33
CA CYS A 83 4.79 21.13 -8.50
C CYS A 83 4.90 22.60 -8.09
N SER A 84 5.09 23.52 -9.05
CA SER A 84 5.19 24.96 -8.78
C SER A 84 4.00 25.56 -8.00
N ASN A 85 2.80 25.01 -8.22
CA ASN A 85 1.56 25.46 -7.56
C ASN A 85 1.09 24.47 -6.48
N TRP A 86 2.02 23.76 -5.83
CA TRP A 86 1.68 22.70 -4.88
C TRP A 86 0.98 23.23 -3.63
N THR A 87 1.52 24.28 -3.02
CA THR A 87 1.08 24.83 -1.72
C THR A 87 0.07 25.98 -1.87
N GLY A 88 -0.80 26.16 -0.87
CA GLY A 88 -1.80 27.23 -0.80
C GLY A 88 -3.23 26.73 -0.57
N ASP A 89 -4.16 27.63 -0.24
CA ASP A 89 -5.59 27.30 -0.07
C ASP A 89 -6.22 26.68 -1.33
N ASP A 90 -5.78 27.11 -2.51
CA ASP A 90 -6.14 26.54 -3.81
C ASP A 90 -4.94 25.82 -4.47
N GLY A 91 -4.01 25.34 -3.65
CA GLY A 91 -2.84 24.60 -4.11
C GLY A 91 -3.23 23.27 -4.76
N HIS A 92 -2.45 22.81 -5.73
CA HIS A 92 -2.67 21.52 -6.38
C HIS A 92 -2.56 20.33 -5.42
N CYS A 93 -2.03 20.52 -4.21
CA CYS A 93 -2.04 19.51 -3.15
C CYS A 93 -3.47 19.18 -2.66
N ASN A 94 -4.43 20.11 -2.78
CA ASN A 94 -5.83 19.94 -2.41
C ASN A 94 -6.67 19.29 -3.51
N ALA A 95 -6.09 19.08 -4.70
CA ALA A 95 -6.81 18.54 -5.83
C ALA A 95 -7.18 17.07 -5.60
N SER A 96 -8.48 16.81 -5.45
CA SER A 96 -9.02 15.46 -5.48
C SER A 96 -9.30 15.03 -6.90
N ILE A 97 -8.91 13.80 -7.25
CA ILE A 97 -9.32 13.18 -8.51
C ILE A 97 -10.82 12.96 -8.41
N LYS A 98 -11.60 13.79 -9.10
CA LYS A 98 -13.00 13.50 -9.38
C LYS A 98 -12.99 12.55 -10.56
N GLU A 99 -13.38 11.30 -10.33
CA GLU A 99 -13.65 10.35 -11.41
C GLU A 99 -14.63 11.00 -12.39
N GLN A 100 -14.19 11.24 -13.63
CA GLN A 100 -15.11 11.56 -14.73
C GLN A 100 -15.73 10.23 -15.17
N ASN A 101 -16.92 9.94 -14.64
CA ASN A 101 -17.88 9.02 -15.26
C ASN A 101 -18.52 9.67 -16.50
#